data_AF-A0A644YHB5-F1
#
_entry.id   AF-A0A644YHB5-F1
#
_cell.length_a   1.000
_cell.length_b   1.000
_cell.length_c   1.000
_cell.angle_alpha   90.00
_cell.angle_beta   90.00
_cell.angle_gamma   90.00
#
_symmetry.space_group_name_H-M   'P 1'
#
loop_
_entity.id
_entity.type
_entity.pdbx_description
1 polymer ?
#
loop_
_entity_poly.entity_id
_entity_poly.type
_entity_poly.pdbx_seq_one_letter_code
_entity_poly.pdbx_strand_id
1 'polypeptide(L)'
;MRYEYKTNGTCSRLISFNADEDGKITDIKFTGGCDGNLKAISRAMEGKNASEIKNLFKGITCGSKPTSCSDQLSRALDKYMRENAIKCDNGVFFPAEVMLPENADMTKWSVVACDQFTSEPEYWENADRIVGSAPSTLRITLPEIYLDKPGVDEKIASINKSMREYMRQGILKQREPQFILTERTLSNGAVRRGLVGMIDLEKYDYSKGSASAVRATEGTVTERIPPRLRVRKSAILELPHVMLLIDDREKTVIEPLSFPEVKNTFEKLYDFKLMLSGGSVCGYAVSPEYTKKIDSALSALADREAFDEKYNLSGDDNGVLLFAVGDGNHSLATAKAFYERIKSTLSPADAAEHPARYALCEVVNLHDPALEFEPIHRVLFGASPEAVEKALRGYFELSETQSEEQSFAFRADGRETRYFIKNPPSAIAVGSVQSFIDDFIKTSGRRVDYIHGADVARRLADEGGAAAFLLPDTDKNMLFKTVISDGALPRKTFSMGHACDKRYYLEARRIQR
;
A
#
# COMPACT_ATOMS: atom_id res chain seq x y z
N MET A 1 -5.66 -23.99 -21.83
CA MET A 1 -5.63 -24.88 -20.63
C MET A 1 -7.02 -25.44 -20.36
N ARG A 2 -7.18 -26.72 -19.97
CA ARG A 2 -8.50 -27.30 -19.64
C ARG A 2 -8.86 -27.03 -18.18
N TYR A 3 -10.03 -26.46 -17.95
CA TYR A 3 -10.59 -26.16 -16.63
C TYR A 3 -11.75 -27.09 -16.31
N GLU A 4 -11.89 -27.50 -15.05
CA GLU A 4 -12.99 -28.34 -14.58
C GLU A 4 -13.64 -27.78 -13.32
N TYR A 5 -14.97 -27.77 -13.29
CA TYR A 5 -15.76 -27.20 -12.20
C TYR A 5 -16.89 -28.15 -11.82
N LYS A 6 -16.91 -28.56 -10.55
CA LYS A 6 -18.01 -29.36 -9.99
C LYS A 6 -19.19 -28.46 -9.64
N THR A 7 -20.32 -28.71 -10.27
CA THR A 7 -21.55 -27.94 -10.11
C THR A 7 -22.31 -28.36 -8.85
N ASN A 8 -23.09 -27.43 -8.28
CA ASN A 8 -23.92 -27.70 -7.10
C ASN A 8 -25.37 -27.26 -7.34
N GLY A 9 -26.33 -28.00 -6.78
CA GLY A 9 -27.76 -27.65 -6.84
C GLY A 9 -28.41 -27.71 -8.23
N THR A 10 -27.78 -28.36 -9.22
CA THR A 10 -28.27 -28.44 -10.61
C THR A 10 -28.21 -29.87 -11.15
N CYS A 11 -28.74 -30.09 -12.36
CA CYS A 11 -28.76 -31.42 -12.99
C CYS A 11 -27.43 -31.80 -13.65
N SER A 12 -26.64 -30.80 -14.06
CA SER A 12 -25.25 -31.04 -14.45
C SER A 12 -24.43 -31.32 -13.20
N ARG A 13 -23.41 -32.18 -13.32
CA ARG A 13 -22.50 -32.60 -12.24
C ARG A 13 -21.08 -32.05 -12.41
N LEU A 14 -20.71 -31.72 -13.63
CA LEU A 14 -19.38 -31.22 -13.99
C LEU A 14 -19.50 -30.32 -15.22
N ILE A 15 -18.77 -29.22 -15.20
CA ILE A 15 -18.54 -28.36 -16.36
C ILE A 15 -17.05 -28.40 -16.65
N SER A 16 -16.67 -28.56 -17.92
CA SER A 16 -15.29 -28.39 -18.37
C SER A 16 -15.22 -27.48 -19.57
N PHE A 17 -14.17 -26.69 -19.70
CA PHE A 17 -13.92 -25.84 -20.86
C PHE A 17 -12.44 -25.58 -21.02
N ASN A 18 -12.04 -25.12 -22.20
CA ASN A 18 -10.71 -24.60 -22.47
C ASN A 18 -10.75 -23.08 -22.46
N ALA A 19 -9.63 -22.47 -22.08
CA ALA A 19 -9.40 -21.05 -22.26
C ALA A 19 -8.06 -20.82 -22.95
N ASP A 20 -8.05 -19.87 -23.89
CA ASP A 20 -6.85 -19.37 -24.56
C ASP A 20 -6.23 -18.17 -23.81
N GLU A 21 -5.12 -17.67 -24.34
CA GLU A 21 -4.35 -16.55 -23.76
C GLU A 21 -5.13 -15.23 -23.77
N ASP A 22 -6.14 -15.09 -24.64
CA ASP A 22 -7.00 -13.91 -24.73
C ASP A 22 -8.26 -14.03 -23.85
N GLY A 23 -8.36 -15.11 -23.07
CA GLY A 23 -9.49 -15.36 -22.18
C GLY A 23 -10.78 -15.77 -22.89
N LYS A 24 -10.68 -16.24 -24.15
CA LYS A 24 -11.81 -16.82 -24.88
C LYS A 24 -12.02 -18.26 -24.46
N ILE A 25 -13.29 -18.61 -24.28
CA ILE A 25 -13.70 -19.91 -23.79
C ILE A 25 -14.10 -20.80 -24.96
N THR A 26 -13.55 -22.00 -25.02
CA THR A 26 -13.80 -23.00 -26.06
C THR A 26 -14.07 -24.37 -25.44
N ASP A 27 -14.63 -25.30 -26.22
CA ASP A 27 -14.89 -26.69 -25.81
C ASP A 27 -15.70 -26.81 -24.49
N ILE A 28 -16.73 -25.98 -24.32
CA ILE A 28 -17.60 -26.05 -23.13
C ILE A 28 -18.37 -27.37 -23.14
N LYS A 29 -18.19 -28.19 -22.11
CA LYS A 29 -18.86 -29.48 -21.93
C LYS A 29 -19.52 -29.55 -20.57
N PHE A 30 -20.74 -30.06 -20.57
CA PHE A 30 -21.50 -30.36 -19.37
C PHE A 30 -21.65 -31.88 -19.21
N THR A 31 -21.41 -32.38 -18.01
CA THR A 31 -21.67 -33.79 -17.67
C THR A 31 -23.00 -33.91 -16.95
N GLY A 32 -24.01 -34.46 -17.63
CA GLY A 32 -25.39 -34.53 -17.15
C GLY A 32 -26.17 -33.21 -17.35
N GLY A 33 -27.48 -33.27 -17.10
CA GLY A 33 -28.41 -32.17 -17.39
C GLY A 33 -29.17 -32.37 -18.71
N CYS A 34 -29.80 -31.30 -19.21
CA CYS A 34 -30.56 -31.34 -20.46
C CYS A 34 -29.60 -31.35 -21.66
N ASP A 35 -29.46 -32.50 -22.32
CA ASP A 35 -28.47 -32.71 -23.39
C ASP A 35 -28.58 -31.68 -24.53
N GLY A 36 -29.79 -31.47 -25.07
CA GLY A 36 -30.01 -30.54 -26.19
C GLY A 36 -29.71 -29.08 -25.83
N ASN A 37 -30.27 -28.58 -24.72
CA ASN A 37 -30.10 -27.19 -24.32
C ASN A 37 -28.65 -26.87 -23.93
N LEU A 38 -27.98 -27.78 -23.22
CA LEU A 38 -26.60 -27.56 -22.80
C LEU A 38 -25.64 -27.58 -23.99
N LYS A 39 -25.86 -28.46 -24.98
CA LYS A 39 -25.12 -28.42 -26.26
C LYS A 39 -25.36 -27.12 -27.02
N ALA A 40 -26.59 -26.59 -27.01
CA ALA A 40 -26.89 -25.31 -27.63
C ALA A 40 -26.15 -24.15 -26.94
N ILE A 41 -26.15 -24.11 -25.60
CA ILE A 41 -25.39 -23.12 -24.82
C ILE A 41 -23.90 -23.22 -25.14
N SER A 42 -23.31 -24.42 -25.10
CA SER A 42 -21.88 -24.61 -25.42
C SER A 42 -21.52 -24.03 -26.79
N ARG A 43 -22.33 -24.33 -27.83
CA ARG A 43 -22.10 -23.81 -29.18
C ARG A 43 -22.28 -22.30 -29.29
N ALA A 44 -23.31 -21.75 -28.64
CA ALA A 44 -23.59 -20.32 -28.68
C ALA A 44 -22.48 -19.50 -28.03
N MET A 45 -21.81 -20.06 -27.02
CA MET A 45 -20.77 -19.40 -26.25
C MET A 45 -19.35 -19.66 -26.75
N GLU A 46 -19.18 -20.51 -27.75
CA GLU A 46 -17.88 -20.87 -28.29
C GLU A 46 -17.09 -19.63 -28.76
N GLY A 47 -15.87 -19.47 -28.27
CA GLY A 47 -14.98 -18.36 -28.62
C GLY A 47 -15.31 -17.01 -27.97
N LYS A 48 -16.35 -16.94 -27.12
CA LYS A 48 -16.67 -15.70 -26.37
C LYS A 48 -15.75 -15.51 -25.18
N ASN A 49 -15.61 -14.25 -24.74
CA ASN A 49 -14.82 -13.94 -23.55
C ASN A 49 -15.52 -14.46 -22.28
N ALA A 50 -14.74 -14.96 -21.32
CA ALA A 50 -15.24 -15.49 -20.06
C ALA A 50 -16.19 -14.51 -19.32
N SER A 51 -15.86 -13.22 -19.32
CA SER A 51 -16.64 -12.17 -18.67
C SER A 51 -18.02 -11.97 -19.31
N GLU A 52 -18.09 -12.04 -20.64
CA GLU A 52 -19.32 -11.92 -21.43
C GLU A 52 -20.28 -13.08 -21.11
N ILE A 53 -19.78 -14.32 -21.18
CA ILE A 53 -20.57 -15.53 -20.90
C ILE A 53 -21.06 -15.52 -19.45
N LYS A 54 -20.18 -15.15 -18.50
CA LYS A 54 -20.51 -15.03 -17.08
C LYS A 54 -21.67 -14.06 -16.86
N ASN A 55 -21.56 -12.85 -17.40
CA ASN A 55 -22.58 -11.80 -17.21
C ASN A 55 -23.91 -12.17 -17.88
N LEU A 56 -23.87 -12.88 -19.02
CA LEU A 56 -25.07 -13.33 -19.71
C LEU A 56 -25.91 -14.31 -18.88
N PHE A 57 -25.26 -15.20 -18.12
CA PHE A 57 -25.96 -16.27 -17.40
C PHE A 57 -26.06 -16.10 -15.88
N LYS A 58 -25.38 -15.09 -15.32
CA LYS A 58 -25.36 -14.82 -13.88
C LYS A 58 -26.78 -14.65 -13.33
N GLY A 59 -27.13 -15.45 -12.32
CA GLY A 59 -28.40 -15.36 -11.61
C GLY A 59 -29.58 -16.07 -12.29
N ILE A 60 -29.40 -16.70 -13.46
CA ILE A 60 -30.49 -17.45 -14.10
C ILE A 60 -30.84 -18.68 -13.26
N THR A 61 -32.10 -18.83 -12.88
CA THR A 61 -32.60 -19.96 -12.06
C THR A 61 -33.27 -21.04 -12.92
N CYS A 62 -33.46 -22.23 -12.36
CA CYS A 62 -34.13 -23.34 -13.04
C CYS A 62 -35.31 -23.85 -12.20
N GLY A 63 -36.53 -23.45 -12.55
CA GLY A 63 -37.73 -23.75 -11.77
C GLY A 63 -37.63 -23.14 -10.37
N SER A 64 -37.87 -23.95 -9.33
CA SER A 64 -37.76 -23.55 -7.92
C SER A 64 -36.33 -23.56 -7.38
N LYS A 65 -35.33 -23.96 -8.18
CA LYS A 65 -33.94 -24.03 -7.72
C LYS A 65 -33.33 -22.62 -7.65
N PRO A 66 -32.48 -22.31 -6.65
CA PRO A 66 -31.82 -21.01 -6.52
C PRO A 66 -30.70 -20.77 -7.56
N THR A 67 -30.53 -21.67 -8.54
CA THR A 67 -29.50 -21.63 -9.58
C THR A 67 -29.90 -22.52 -10.77
N SER A 68 -29.17 -22.45 -11.87
CA SER A 68 -29.35 -23.26 -13.09
C SER A 68 -28.00 -23.73 -13.62
N CYS A 69 -27.99 -24.68 -14.57
CA CYS A 69 -26.73 -25.13 -15.19
C CYS A 69 -25.98 -23.97 -15.89
N SER A 70 -26.70 -23.02 -16.49
CA SER A 70 -26.09 -21.82 -17.10
C SER A 70 -25.55 -20.86 -16.04
N ASP A 71 -26.26 -20.66 -14.92
CA ASP A 71 -25.72 -19.89 -13.78
C ASP A 71 -24.50 -20.59 -13.15
N GLN A 72 -24.47 -21.93 -13.10
CA GLN A 72 -23.27 -22.67 -12.67
C GLN A 72 -22.10 -22.50 -13.65
N LEU A 73 -22.34 -22.38 -14.96
CA LEU A 73 -21.29 -21.99 -15.91
C LEU A 73 -20.77 -20.58 -15.62
N SER A 74 -21.65 -19.63 -15.31
CA SER A 74 -21.26 -18.28 -14.88
C SER A 74 -20.38 -18.32 -13.61
N ARG A 75 -20.72 -19.14 -12.62
CA ARG A 75 -19.87 -19.36 -11.42
C ARG A 75 -18.55 -20.06 -11.72
N ALA A 76 -18.54 -21.03 -12.63
CA ALA A 76 -17.33 -21.72 -13.06
C ALA A 76 -16.35 -20.75 -13.74
N LEU A 77 -16.88 -19.88 -14.61
CA LEU A 77 -16.11 -18.84 -15.29
C LEU A 77 -15.67 -17.74 -14.33
N ASP A 78 -16.51 -17.33 -13.38
CA ASP A 78 -16.13 -16.43 -12.30
C ASP A 78 -14.94 -16.99 -11.50
N LYS A 79 -15.01 -18.26 -11.11
CA LYS A 79 -13.92 -18.93 -10.41
C LYS A 79 -12.65 -19.03 -11.26
N TYR A 80 -12.77 -19.48 -12.51
CA TYR A 80 -11.66 -19.52 -13.47
C TYR A 80 -11.01 -18.14 -13.65
N MET A 81 -11.83 -17.11 -13.84
CA MET A 81 -11.36 -15.74 -14.01
C MET A 81 -10.67 -15.24 -12.75
N ARG A 82 -11.18 -15.51 -11.55
CA ARG A 82 -10.45 -15.17 -10.30
C ARG A 82 -9.10 -15.88 -10.24
N GLU A 83 -9.08 -17.19 -10.50
CA GLU A 83 -7.85 -17.99 -10.46
C GLU A 83 -6.82 -17.61 -11.53
N ASN A 84 -7.24 -17.00 -12.65
CA ASN A 84 -6.34 -16.57 -13.72
C ASN A 84 -6.11 -15.04 -13.78
N ALA A 85 -6.99 -14.21 -13.21
CA ALA A 85 -6.75 -12.77 -13.00
C ALA A 85 -5.73 -12.53 -11.88
N ILE A 86 -5.53 -13.52 -11.01
CA ILE A 86 -4.47 -13.56 -10.00
C ILE A 86 -3.15 -14.13 -10.59
N LYS A 87 -3.12 -14.55 -11.86
CA LYS A 87 -1.86 -14.92 -12.52
C LYS A 87 -1.31 -13.72 -13.26
N CYS A 88 -0.57 -12.91 -12.52
CA CYS A 88 0.37 -11.96 -13.09
C CYS A 88 1.75 -12.62 -13.10
N ASP A 89 2.44 -12.56 -14.22
CA ASP A 89 3.77 -13.17 -14.41
C ASP A 89 4.80 -12.55 -13.45
N ASN A 90 4.61 -11.28 -13.05
CA ASN A 90 5.45 -10.65 -12.03
C ASN A 90 5.41 -11.37 -10.67
N GLY A 91 4.32 -12.10 -10.37
CA GLY A 91 4.21 -12.94 -9.17
C GLY A 91 4.21 -12.20 -7.83
N VAL A 92 4.06 -10.86 -7.81
CA VAL A 92 4.16 -10.01 -6.61
C VAL A 92 2.92 -9.12 -6.43
N PHE A 93 2.47 -8.43 -7.48
CA PHE A 93 1.36 -7.47 -7.46
C PHE A 93 0.26 -7.85 -8.44
N PHE A 94 -0.97 -7.84 -7.95
CA PHE A 94 -2.13 -8.43 -8.62
C PHE A 94 -3.35 -7.50 -8.59
N PRO A 95 -4.27 -7.62 -9.55
CA PRO A 95 -5.61 -7.04 -9.47
C PRO A 95 -6.32 -7.45 -8.18
N ALA A 96 -7.08 -6.54 -7.56
CA ALA A 96 -7.72 -6.80 -6.28
C ALA A 96 -9.24 -6.83 -6.40
N GLU A 97 -9.90 -7.71 -5.64
CA GLU A 97 -11.34 -7.66 -5.42
C GLU A 97 -11.69 -6.54 -4.43
N VAL A 98 -11.70 -5.31 -4.93
CA VAL A 98 -12.04 -4.14 -4.10
C VAL A 98 -13.53 -4.10 -3.76
N MET A 99 -13.82 -3.56 -2.59
CA MET A 99 -15.16 -3.23 -2.15
C MET A 99 -15.29 -1.71 -2.08
N LEU A 100 -16.30 -1.18 -2.77
CA LEU A 100 -16.60 0.25 -2.80
C LEU A 100 -18.03 0.49 -2.31
N PRO A 101 -18.33 1.64 -1.70
CA PRO A 101 -19.69 1.97 -1.33
C PRO A 101 -20.53 2.32 -2.58
N GLU A 102 -21.74 1.77 -2.72
CA GLU A 102 -22.59 2.01 -3.91
C GLU A 102 -23.56 3.19 -3.72
N ASN A 103 -23.82 3.62 -2.48
CA ASN A 103 -24.77 4.71 -2.14
C ASN A 103 -24.35 5.49 -0.89
N ALA A 104 -23.06 5.76 -0.72
CA ALA A 104 -22.56 6.60 0.36
C ALA A 104 -22.11 7.96 -0.17
N ASP A 105 -22.22 8.99 0.68
CA ASP A 105 -21.52 10.24 0.47
C ASP A 105 -20.01 9.96 0.53
N MET A 106 -19.35 9.99 -0.62
CA MET A 106 -17.94 9.63 -0.74
C MET A 106 -17.01 10.54 0.06
N THR A 107 -17.36 11.82 0.19
CA THR A 107 -16.60 12.78 0.99
C THR A 107 -16.68 12.43 2.47
N LYS A 108 -17.83 11.96 2.97
CA LYS A 108 -17.97 11.46 4.35
C LYS A 108 -17.42 10.05 4.52
N TRP A 109 -17.46 9.24 3.46
CA TRP A 109 -16.93 7.89 3.47
C TRP A 109 -15.44 7.88 3.72
N SER A 110 -14.71 8.69 2.95
CA SER A 110 -13.26 8.65 2.84
C SER A 110 -12.57 9.51 3.91
N VAL A 111 -11.81 8.88 4.81
CA VAL A 111 -11.15 9.54 5.95
C VAL A 111 -9.65 9.27 5.90
N VAL A 112 -8.83 10.25 6.28
CA VAL A 112 -7.36 10.13 6.24
C VAL A 112 -6.86 8.92 7.05
N ALA A 113 -5.71 8.38 6.65
CA ALA A 113 -5.02 7.30 7.33
C ALA A 113 -4.92 7.51 8.85
N CYS A 114 -5.10 6.43 9.62
CA CYS A 114 -5.24 6.47 11.08
C CYS A 114 -3.97 6.88 11.83
N ASP A 115 -2.83 6.82 11.16
CA ASP A 115 -1.50 7.15 11.68
C ASP A 115 -1.11 8.62 11.42
N GLN A 116 -2.02 9.39 10.84
CA GLN A 116 -1.91 10.84 10.68
C GLN A 116 -2.63 11.56 11.82
N PHE A 117 -2.30 12.84 12.06
CA PHE A 117 -2.96 13.68 13.07
C PHE A 117 -3.03 13.02 14.47
N THR A 118 -2.00 12.25 14.85
CA THR A 118 -2.00 11.42 16.06
C THR A 118 -1.94 12.22 17.36
N SER A 119 -1.57 13.49 17.27
CA SER A 119 -1.51 14.44 18.39
C SER A 119 -2.56 15.56 18.29
N GLU A 120 -3.51 15.46 17.36
CA GLU A 120 -4.48 16.50 17.04
C GLU A 120 -5.92 16.00 17.26
N PRO A 121 -6.43 16.01 18.51
CA PRO A 121 -7.78 15.54 18.81
C PRO A 121 -8.87 16.35 18.07
N GLU A 122 -8.66 17.65 17.89
CA GLU A 122 -9.58 18.53 17.16
C GLU A 122 -9.83 18.06 15.72
N TYR A 123 -8.80 17.55 15.03
CA TYR A 123 -8.96 17.00 13.68
C TYR A 123 -9.99 15.86 13.67
N TRP A 124 -9.84 14.92 14.61
CA TRP A 124 -10.71 13.75 14.71
C TRP A 124 -12.12 14.10 15.18
N GLU A 125 -12.27 15.09 16.06
CA GLU A 125 -13.58 15.63 16.45
C GLU A 125 -14.29 16.30 15.27
N ASN A 126 -13.56 17.06 14.45
CA ASN A 126 -14.08 17.68 13.24
C ASN A 126 -14.45 16.62 12.18
N ALA A 127 -13.63 15.58 12.01
CA ALA A 127 -13.94 14.45 11.13
C ALA A 127 -15.23 13.75 11.58
N ASP A 128 -15.38 13.48 12.88
CA ASP A 128 -16.59 12.86 13.42
C ASP A 128 -17.83 13.72 13.19
N ARG A 129 -17.71 15.05 13.38
CA ARG A 129 -18.78 16.02 13.13
C ARG A 129 -19.22 16.05 11.66
N ILE A 130 -18.27 15.98 10.72
CA ILE A 130 -18.55 15.92 9.27
C ILE A 130 -19.27 14.61 8.91
N VAL A 131 -18.77 13.50 9.44
CA VAL A 131 -19.32 12.16 9.19
C VAL A 131 -20.73 12.03 9.77
N GLY A 132 -20.97 12.48 11.00
CA GLY A 132 -22.24 12.33 11.70
C GLY A 132 -22.67 10.85 11.74
N SER A 133 -23.92 10.57 11.35
CA SER A 133 -24.47 9.22 11.28
C SER A 133 -24.27 8.52 9.92
N ALA A 134 -23.57 9.14 8.97
CA ALA A 134 -23.37 8.57 7.65
C ALA A 134 -22.41 7.36 7.68
N PRO A 135 -22.56 6.38 6.77
CA PRO A 135 -21.55 5.36 6.57
C PRO A 135 -20.19 5.98 6.25
N SER A 136 -19.16 5.55 6.99
CA SER A 136 -17.80 6.08 6.85
C SER A 136 -16.73 5.09 7.28
N THR A 137 -15.56 5.21 6.65
CA THR A 137 -14.32 4.54 7.06
C THR A 137 -13.90 4.92 8.48
N LEU A 138 -14.26 6.10 8.99
CA LEU A 138 -14.05 6.48 10.40
C LEU A 138 -14.72 5.52 11.38
N ARG A 139 -15.87 4.94 11.00
CA ARG A 139 -16.62 3.99 11.84
C ARG A 139 -16.05 2.57 11.79
N ILE A 140 -15.12 2.30 10.87
CA ILE A 140 -14.52 0.98 10.65
C ILE A 140 -12.98 1.01 10.70
N THR A 141 -12.41 2.07 11.26
CA THR A 141 -10.96 2.23 11.48
C THR A 141 -10.70 2.72 12.90
N LEU A 142 -9.49 2.47 13.41
CA LEU A 142 -9.06 2.94 14.73
C LEU A 142 -7.97 3.99 14.57
N PRO A 143 -8.28 5.30 14.68
CA PRO A 143 -7.27 6.36 14.73
C PRO A 143 -6.24 6.10 15.85
N GLU A 144 -4.95 6.28 15.54
CA GLU A 144 -3.85 5.90 16.46
C GLU A 144 -3.85 6.71 17.76
N ILE A 145 -4.43 7.91 17.75
CA ILE A 145 -4.64 8.72 18.98
C ILE A 145 -5.46 7.96 20.06
N TYR A 146 -6.25 6.96 19.67
CA TYR A 146 -7.06 6.13 20.58
C TYR A 146 -6.41 4.79 20.94
N LEU A 147 -5.26 4.43 20.36
CA LEU A 147 -4.68 3.08 20.46
C LEU A 147 -4.30 2.70 21.90
N ASP A 148 -3.78 3.68 22.65
CA ASP A 148 -3.31 3.52 24.04
C ASP A 148 -4.24 4.20 25.06
N LYS A 149 -5.48 4.52 24.66
CA LYS A 149 -6.47 5.15 25.54
C LYS A 149 -7.32 4.09 26.27
N PRO A 150 -7.83 4.40 27.48
CA PRO A 150 -8.88 3.60 28.10
C PRO A 150 -10.09 3.47 27.16
N GLY A 151 -10.74 2.31 27.13
CA GLY A 151 -11.91 2.07 26.29
C GLY A 151 -11.63 1.57 24.87
N VAL A 152 -10.36 1.26 24.55
CA VAL A 152 -9.95 0.85 23.18
C VAL A 152 -10.60 -0.48 22.77
N ASP A 153 -10.80 -1.42 23.69
CA ASP A 153 -11.41 -2.72 23.37
C ASP A 153 -12.90 -2.58 23.02
N GLU A 154 -13.65 -1.71 23.70
CA GLU A 154 -15.03 -1.38 23.32
C GLU A 154 -15.08 -0.69 21.95
N LYS A 155 -14.11 0.19 21.66
CA LYS A 155 -14.01 0.84 20.35
C LYS A 155 -13.73 -0.16 19.23
N ILE A 156 -12.80 -1.09 19.45
CA ILE A 156 -12.52 -2.20 18.52
C ILE A 156 -13.78 -3.07 18.33
N ALA A 157 -14.50 -3.39 19.40
CA ALA A 157 -15.75 -4.15 19.28
C ALA A 157 -16.82 -3.41 18.46
N SER A 158 -16.95 -2.10 18.65
CA SER A 158 -17.84 -1.24 17.86
C SER A 158 -17.44 -1.19 16.39
N ILE A 159 -16.15 -1.01 16.08
CA ILE A 159 -15.61 -1.04 14.71
C ILE A 159 -15.99 -2.35 14.00
N ASN A 160 -15.77 -3.48 14.66
CA ASN A 160 -16.09 -4.80 14.11
C ASN A 160 -17.61 -4.98 13.92
N LYS A 161 -18.44 -4.41 14.80
CA LYS A 161 -19.90 -4.38 14.64
C LYS A 161 -20.29 -3.55 13.40
N SER A 162 -19.72 -2.37 13.23
CA SER A 162 -19.96 -1.51 12.07
C SER A 162 -19.54 -2.15 10.76
N MET A 163 -18.40 -2.85 10.70
CA MET A 163 -17.99 -3.61 9.51
C MET A 163 -19.04 -4.66 9.12
N ARG A 164 -19.51 -5.46 10.09
CA ARG A 164 -20.56 -6.48 9.85
C ARG A 164 -21.87 -5.85 9.41
N GLU A 165 -22.23 -4.71 9.99
CA GLU A 165 -23.42 -3.96 9.61
C GLU A 165 -23.35 -3.46 8.17
N TYR A 166 -22.22 -2.87 7.76
CA TYR A 166 -22.03 -2.42 6.38
C TYR A 166 -22.12 -3.56 5.37
N MET A 167 -21.55 -4.73 5.70
CA MET A 167 -21.68 -5.93 4.86
C MET A 167 -23.13 -6.43 4.80
N ARG A 168 -23.83 -6.48 5.94
CA ARG A 168 -25.22 -6.93 6.03
C ARG A 168 -26.19 -6.02 5.28
N GLN A 169 -25.98 -4.71 5.36
CA GLN A 169 -26.80 -3.71 4.69
C GLN A 169 -26.45 -3.55 3.20
N GLY A 170 -25.40 -4.21 2.71
CA GLY A 170 -24.95 -4.06 1.34
C GLY A 170 -24.40 -2.67 1.02
N ILE A 171 -23.88 -1.94 2.04
CA ILE A 171 -23.25 -0.62 1.84
C ILE A 171 -22.04 -0.79 0.94
N LEU A 172 -21.22 -1.80 1.21
CA LEU A 172 -20.03 -2.13 0.43
C LEU A 172 -20.34 -3.22 -0.60
N LYS A 173 -20.05 -2.93 -1.87
CA LYS A 173 -20.22 -3.87 -2.97
C LYS A 173 -18.86 -4.33 -3.48
N GLN A 174 -18.69 -5.65 -3.52
CA GLN A 174 -17.51 -6.28 -4.09
C GLN A 174 -17.53 -6.16 -5.61
N ARG A 175 -16.39 -5.75 -6.17
CA ARG A 175 -16.12 -5.66 -7.61
C ARG A 175 -15.34 -6.89 -8.06
N GLU A 176 -15.28 -7.08 -9.37
CA GLU A 176 -14.39 -8.08 -9.98
C GLU A 176 -12.92 -7.73 -9.71
N PRO A 177 -12.00 -8.72 -9.71
CA PRO A 177 -10.57 -8.45 -9.58
C PRO A 177 -10.10 -7.51 -10.69
N GLN A 178 -9.62 -6.32 -10.32
CA GLN A 178 -9.13 -5.31 -11.25
C GLN A 178 -8.10 -4.41 -10.57
N PHE A 179 -7.23 -3.78 -11.36
CA PHE A 179 -6.47 -2.63 -10.89
C PHE A 179 -7.35 -1.37 -10.92
N ILE A 180 -7.06 -0.42 -10.04
CA ILE A 180 -7.69 0.90 -10.08
C ILE A 180 -6.61 1.94 -10.30
N LEU A 181 -6.67 2.64 -11.44
CA LEU A 181 -5.89 3.86 -11.62
C LEU A 181 -6.50 4.94 -10.75
N THR A 182 -5.67 5.58 -9.92
CA THR A 182 -6.04 6.68 -9.04
C THR A 182 -5.29 7.93 -9.43
N GLU A 183 -6.01 9.05 -9.48
CA GLU A 183 -5.44 10.38 -9.63
C GLU A 183 -5.89 11.22 -8.44
N ARG A 184 -4.93 11.64 -7.62
CA ARG A 184 -5.19 12.45 -6.42
C ARG A 184 -4.66 13.85 -6.62
N THR A 185 -5.55 14.83 -6.61
CA THR A 185 -5.17 16.24 -6.54
C THR A 185 -4.83 16.57 -5.09
N LEU A 186 -3.58 16.91 -4.84
CA LEU A 186 -3.06 17.28 -3.53
C LEU A 186 -3.48 18.70 -3.15
N SER A 187 -3.22 19.10 -1.91
CA SER A 187 -3.52 20.43 -1.37
C SER A 187 -2.87 21.57 -2.17
N ASN A 188 -1.68 21.33 -2.74
CA ASN A 188 -0.95 22.26 -3.60
C ASN A 188 -1.43 22.25 -5.08
N GLY A 189 -2.43 21.43 -5.43
CA GLY A 189 -2.97 21.30 -6.78
C GLY A 189 -2.23 20.31 -7.68
N ALA A 190 -1.08 19.77 -7.26
CA ALA A 190 -0.38 18.73 -7.99
C ALA A 190 -1.22 17.44 -8.05
N VAL A 191 -1.09 16.67 -9.12
CA VAL A 191 -1.81 15.40 -9.28
C VAL A 191 -0.84 14.24 -9.14
N ARG A 192 -1.00 13.46 -8.07
CA ARG A 192 -0.27 12.22 -7.84
C ARG A 192 -1.03 11.06 -8.48
N ARG A 193 -0.33 10.28 -9.31
CA ARG A 193 -0.88 9.07 -9.93
C ARG A 193 -0.53 7.85 -9.08
N GLY A 194 -1.49 6.95 -8.92
CA GLY A 194 -1.30 5.71 -8.19
C GLY A 194 -2.07 4.57 -8.83
N LEU A 195 -1.64 3.34 -8.56
CA LEU A 195 -2.29 2.12 -9.03
C LEU A 195 -2.64 1.26 -7.83
N VAL A 196 -3.94 1.10 -7.56
CA VAL A 196 -4.43 0.26 -6.46
C VAL A 196 -4.56 -1.18 -6.94
N GLY A 197 -4.00 -2.10 -6.16
CA GLY A 197 -4.05 -3.55 -6.34
C GLY A 197 -3.70 -4.24 -5.03
N MET A 198 -3.27 -5.49 -5.08
CA MET A 198 -2.83 -6.22 -3.89
C MET A 198 -1.48 -6.89 -4.09
N ILE A 199 -0.67 -6.94 -3.04
CA ILE A 199 0.58 -7.71 -3.04
C ILE A 199 0.41 -9.04 -2.31
N ASP A 200 1.22 -10.02 -2.70
CA ASP A 200 1.40 -11.27 -1.95
C ASP A 200 2.34 -11.03 -0.75
N LEU A 201 1.85 -11.28 0.47
CA LEU A 201 2.65 -11.14 1.68
C LEU A 201 3.75 -12.20 1.79
N GLU A 202 3.73 -13.29 1.01
CA GLU A 202 4.90 -14.19 0.88
C GLU A 202 6.08 -13.53 0.17
N LYS A 203 5.83 -12.46 -0.60
CA LYS A 203 6.84 -11.66 -1.30
C LYS A 203 7.24 -10.39 -0.54
N TYR A 204 6.78 -10.24 0.70
CA TYR A 204 7.12 -9.13 1.57
C TYR A 204 7.84 -9.60 2.83
N ASP A 205 8.94 -8.91 3.13
CA ASP A 205 9.69 -9.12 4.35
C ASP A 205 10.26 -7.78 4.84
N TYR A 206 10.13 -7.55 6.15
CA TYR A 206 10.55 -6.34 6.86
C TYR A 206 11.75 -6.61 7.78
N SER A 207 12.34 -7.80 7.72
CA SER A 207 13.55 -8.14 8.46
C SER A 207 14.78 -7.41 7.90
N LYS A 208 15.76 -7.15 8.76
CA LYS A 208 17.02 -6.51 8.34
C LYS A 208 17.80 -7.48 7.43
N GLY A 209 18.29 -6.98 6.30
CA GLY A 209 19.02 -7.78 5.32
C GLY A 209 18.13 -8.62 4.39
N SER A 210 16.82 -8.33 4.34
CA SER A 210 15.91 -9.03 3.44
C SER A 210 16.27 -8.83 1.97
N ALA A 211 16.22 -9.92 1.20
CA ALA A 211 16.37 -9.94 -0.26
C ALA A 211 15.01 -10.05 -0.99
N SER A 212 13.90 -9.84 -0.28
CA SER A 212 12.55 -10.02 -0.82
C SER A 212 12.17 -8.99 -1.91
N ALA A 213 11.17 -9.30 -2.75
CA ALA A 213 10.72 -8.40 -3.81
C ALA A 213 10.02 -7.13 -3.30
N VAL A 214 9.40 -7.22 -2.12
CA VAL A 214 8.82 -6.09 -1.39
C VAL A 214 9.58 -5.92 -0.09
N ARG A 215 10.13 -4.73 0.16
CA ARG A 215 10.91 -4.41 1.39
C ARG A 215 10.42 -3.15 2.06
N ALA A 216 10.53 -3.13 3.39
CA ALA A 216 10.28 -1.92 4.17
C ALA A 216 11.37 -0.86 3.91
N THR A 217 10.98 0.40 3.68
CA THR A 217 11.95 1.50 3.57
C THR A 217 12.42 1.98 4.95
N GLU A 218 11.62 1.77 5.99
CA GLU A 218 11.90 2.20 7.36
C GLU A 218 11.88 0.98 8.29
N GLY A 219 12.78 0.95 9.27
CA GLY A 219 12.76 -0.08 10.32
C GLY A 219 11.40 -0.17 11.00
N THR A 220 10.74 -1.32 10.92
CA THR A 220 9.45 -1.54 11.58
C THR A 220 9.65 -1.74 13.07
N VAL A 221 8.97 -0.92 13.89
CA VAL A 221 9.03 -1.04 15.35
C VAL A 221 8.18 -2.23 15.79
N THR A 222 8.81 -3.29 16.29
CA THR A 222 8.11 -4.54 16.65
C THR A 222 7.04 -4.34 17.72
N GLU A 223 7.25 -3.41 18.64
CA GLU A 223 6.36 -3.04 19.74
C GLU A 223 5.05 -2.41 19.23
N ARG A 224 5.06 -1.86 18.02
CA ARG A 224 3.89 -1.26 17.36
C ARG A 224 2.98 -2.27 16.68
N ILE A 225 3.43 -3.51 16.50
CA ILE A 225 2.67 -4.58 15.83
C ILE A 225 1.54 -5.15 16.71
N PRO A 226 1.77 -5.53 17.99
CA PRO A 226 0.72 -6.16 18.81
C PRO A 226 -0.57 -5.33 18.95
N PRO A 227 -0.53 -4.00 19.18
CA PRO A 227 -1.74 -3.19 19.23
C PRO A 227 -2.52 -3.20 17.92
N ARG A 228 -1.84 -3.10 16.77
CA ARG A 228 -2.48 -3.13 15.44
C ARG A 228 -3.05 -4.52 15.11
N LEU A 229 -2.37 -5.59 15.54
CA LEU A 229 -2.86 -6.96 15.42
C LEU A 229 -4.17 -7.17 16.19
N ARG A 230 -4.36 -6.52 17.35
CA ARG A 230 -5.63 -6.61 18.10
C ARG A 230 -6.80 -6.11 17.27
N VAL A 231 -6.63 -4.99 16.56
CA VAL A 231 -7.66 -4.43 15.66
C VAL A 231 -7.94 -5.39 14.51
N ARG A 232 -6.89 -5.88 13.84
CA ARG A 232 -7.01 -6.73 12.65
C ARG A 232 -7.57 -8.12 12.95
N LYS A 233 -7.34 -8.67 14.15
CA LYS A 233 -7.71 -10.06 14.51
C LYS A 233 -9.18 -10.39 14.27
N SER A 234 -10.08 -9.46 14.55
CA SER A 234 -11.53 -9.66 14.41
C SER A 234 -12.12 -9.00 13.16
N ALA A 235 -11.30 -8.26 12.41
CA ALA A 235 -11.73 -7.50 11.26
C ALA A 235 -12.06 -8.41 10.07
N ILE A 236 -13.21 -8.17 9.43
CA ILE A 236 -13.62 -8.87 8.20
C ILE A 236 -13.18 -8.11 6.94
N LEU A 237 -12.88 -6.81 7.09
CA LEU A 237 -12.40 -5.91 6.06
C LEU A 237 -11.02 -5.38 6.42
N GLU A 238 -10.21 -5.08 5.41
CA GLU A 238 -9.06 -4.18 5.53
C GLU A 238 -9.27 -2.92 4.70
N LEU A 239 -8.76 -1.81 5.22
CA LEU A 239 -8.61 -0.53 4.54
C LEU A 239 -7.17 -0.06 4.76
N PRO A 240 -6.22 -0.47 3.92
CA PRO A 240 -4.83 -0.10 4.10
C PRO A 240 -4.56 1.27 3.47
N HIS A 241 -3.72 2.06 4.14
CA HIS A 241 -3.14 3.28 3.56
C HIS A 241 -1.76 3.01 2.96
N VAL A 242 -1.38 1.74 2.79
CA VAL A 242 -0.03 1.33 2.35
C VAL A 242 0.23 1.90 0.97
N MET A 243 1.34 2.64 0.87
CA MET A 243 1.87 3.17 -0.38
C MET A 243 3.17 2.43 -0.69
N LEU A 244 3.17 1.72 -1.81
CA LEU A 244 4.36 1.09 -2.37
C LEU A 244 4.96 2.02 -3.41
N LEU A 245 6.27 2.03 -3.49
CA LEU A 245 7.04 2.76 -4.48
C LEU A 245 7.63 1.80 -5.48
N ILE A 246 7.63 2.21 -6.75
CA ILE A 246 8.44 1.63 -7.82
C ILE A 246 9.47 2.67 -8.27
N ASP A 247 10.68 2.22 -8.59
CA ASP A 247 11.65 3.05 -9.32
C ASP A 247 11.48 2.77 -10.81
N ASP A 248 10.60 3.52 -11.47
CA ASP A 248 10.32 3.40 -12.90
C ASP A 248 10.61 4.73 -13.61
N ARG A 249 11.89 4.94 -13.95
CA ARG A 249 12.40 6.20 -14.54
C ARG A 249 11.74 6.51 -15.88
N GLU A 250 11.46 5.46 -16.65
CA GLU A 250 10.87 5.54 -17.98
C GLU A 250 9.34 5.60 -17.95
N LYS A 251 8.72 5.55 -16.75
CA LYS A 251 7.28 5.77 -16.56
C LYS A 251 6.43 4.81 -17.39
N THR A 252 6.75 3.53 -17.30
CA THR A 252 6.17 2.45 -18.11
C THR A 252 4.95 1.81 -17.47
N VAL A 253 4.80 1.87 -16.14
CA VAL A 253 3.75 1.12 -15.42
C VAL A 253 2.45 1.93 -15.25
N ILE A 254 2.51 3.14 -14.67
CA ILE A 254 1.31 3.86 -14.20
C ILE A 254 0.93 4.99 -15.15
N GLU A 255 1.91 5.79 -15.56
CA GLU A 255 1.72 7.01 -16.34
C GLU A 255 1.02 6.77 -17.69
N PRO A 256 1.30 5.68 -18.43
CA PRO A 256 0.62 5.43 -19.70
C PRO A 256 -0.89 5.24 -19.54
N LEU A 257 -1.33 4.78 -18.37
CA LEU A 257 -2.75 4.60 -18.04
C LEU A 257 -3.48 5.95 -17.88
N SER A 258 -2.74 7.02 -17.56
CA SER A 258 -3.29 8.34 -17.29
C SER A 258 -3.48 9.19 -18.55
N PHE A 259 -2.98 8.75 -19.70
CA PHE A 259 -3.20 9.43 -20.98
C PHE A 259 -4.70 9.46 -21.32
N PRO A 260 -5.27 10.60 -21.75
CA PRO A 260 -6.71 10.72 -21.98
C PRO A 260 -7.30 9.65 -22.90
N GLU A 261 -6.60 9.30 -23.98
CA GLU A 261 -6.99 8.27 -24.94
C GLU A 261 -7.06 6.86 -24.33
N VAL A 262 -6.32 6.61 -23.26
CA VAL A 262 -6.34 5.36 -22.49
C VAL A 262 -7.37 5.45 -21.37
N LYS A 263 -7.21 6.44 -20.48
CA LYS A 263 -8.02 6.64 -19.28
C LYS A 263 -9.51 6.77 -19.59
N ASN A 264 -9.88 7.44 -20.68
CA ASN A 264 -11.28 7.63 -21.06
C ASN A 264 -11.97 6.33 -21.52
N THR A 265 -11.21 5.26 -21.77
CA THR A 265 -11.77 3.92 -22.05
C THR A 265 -12.14 3.16 -20.77
N PHE A 266 -11.67 3.62 -19.60
CA PHE A 266 -11.89 2.97 -18.33
C PHE A 266 -13.23 3.40 -17.70
N GLU A 267 -13.85 2.50 -16.94
CA GLU A 267 -15.02 2.84 -16.13
C GLU A 267 -14.58 3.73 -14.95
N LYS A 268 -15.13 4.93 -14.87
CA LYS A 268 -14.92 5.81 -13.72
C LYS A 268 -15.66 5.26 -12.49
N LEU A 269 -14.93 4.98 -11.43
CA LEU A 269 -15.44 4.38 -10.19
C LEU A 269 -15.89 5.42 -9.18
N TYR A 270 -15.10 6.47 -9.02
CA TYR A 270 -15.34 7.56 -8.08
C TYR A 270 -14.59 8.81 -8.52
N ASP A 271 -15.12 9.98 -8.17
CA ASP A 271 -14.59 11.31 -8.49
C ASP A 271 -15.23 12.31 -7.53
N PHE A 272 -14.49 12.72 -6.49
CA PHE A 272 -15.04 13.52 -5.40
C PHE A 272 -13.95 14.27 -4.61
N LYS A 273 -14.38 15.26 -3.82
CA LYS A 273 -13.52 16.01 -2.89
C LYS A 273 -13.38 15.28 -1.56
N LEU A 274 -12.16 15.27 -1.02
CA LEU A 274 -11.86 14.67 0.27
C LEU A 274 -12.15 15.68 1.41
N MET A 275 -12.51 15.16 2.58
CA MET A 275 -12.76 16.00 3.75
C MET A 275 -11.46 16.61 4.30
N LEU A 276 -11.59 17.70 5.06
CA LEU A 276 -10.50 18.29 5.86
C LEU A 276 -9.24 18.58 5.03
N SER A 277 -9.41 19.30 3.92
CA SER A 277 -8.34 19.76 3.04
C SER A 277 -7.52 18.66 2.34
N GLY A 278 -8.05 17.44 2.24
CA GLY A 278 -7.37 16.33 1.55
C GLY A 278 -7.33 16.41 0.02
N GLY A 279 -7.80 17.51 -0.57
CA GLY A 279 -7.89 17.70 -2.02
C GLY A 279 -9.04 16.91 -2.67
N SER A 280 -8.77 16.23 -3.78
CA SER A 280 -9.76 15.41 -4.49
C SER A 280 -9.14 14.13 -5.05
N VAL A 281 -9.98 13.13 -5.31
CA VAL A 281 -9.54 11.84 -5.84
C VAL A 281 -10.49 11.34 -6.92
N CYS A 282 -9.90 10.84 -8.01
CA CYS A 282 -10.57 10.11 -9.08
C CYS A 282 -10.02 8.69 -9.17
N GLY A 283 -10.89 7.72 -9.45
CA GLY A 283 -10.53 6.32 -9.60
C GLY A 283 -11.17 5.70 -10.83
N TYR A 284 -10.42 4.87 -11.55
CA TYR A 284 -10.84 4.25 -12.81
C TYR A 284 -10.52 2.76 -12.80
N ALA A 285 -11.48 1.92 -13.18
CA ALA A 285 -11.25 0.49 -13.35
C ALA A 285 -10.40 0.23 -14.60
N VAL A 286 -9.19 -0.26 -14.40
CA VAL A 286 -8.29 -0.60 -15.51
C VAL A 286 -8.85 -1.79 -16.28
N SER A 287 -8.90 -1.67 -17.61
CA SER A 287 -9.43 -2.73 -18.47
C SER A 287 -8.45 -3.92 -18.57
N PRO A 288 -8.93 -5.14 -18.90
CA PRO A 288 -8.08 -6.34 -18.98
C PRO A 288 -6.89 -6.23 -19.94
N GLU A 289 -7.02 -5.46 -21.03
CA GLU A 289 -5.93 -5.21 -21.98
C GLU A 289 -4.73 -4.54 -21.28
N TYR A 290 -5.00 -3.53 -20.45
CA TYR A 290 -3.96 -2.77 -19.75
C TYR A 290 -3.43 -3.52 -18.52
N THR A 291 -4.22 -4.44 -17.94
CA THR A 291 -3.72 -5.36 -16.90
C THR A 291 -2.50 -6.15 -17.38
N LYS A 292 -2.52 -6.68 -18.61
CA LYS A 292 -1.37 -7.38 -19.20
C LYS A 292 -0.16 -6.44 -19.40
N LYS A 293 -0.39 -5.21 -19.87
CA LYS A 293 0.67 -4.22 -20.07
C LYS A 293 1.35 -3.84 -18.75
N ILE A 294 0.57 -3.63 -17.68
CA ILE A 294 1.07 -3.39 -16.32
C ILE A 294 1.95 -4.55 -15.87
N ASP A 295 1.48 -5.79 -16.06
CA ASP A 295 2.21 -6.99 -15.67
C ASP A 295 3.54 -7.15 -16.43
N SER A 296 3.54 -6.92 -17.74
CA SER A 296 4.77 -6.92 -18.54
C SER A 296 5.76 -5.83 -18.11
N ALA A 297 5.27 -4.63 -17.82
CA ALA A 297 6.12 -3.52 -17.35
C ALA A 297 6.71 -3.82 -15.96
N LEU A 298 5.91 -4.33 -15.02
CA LEU A 298 6.41 -4.76 -13.70
C LEU A 298 7.40 -5.92 -13.81
N SER A 299 7.17 -6.87 -14.73
CA SER A 299 8.09 -7.97 -14.98
C SER A 299 9.42 -7.49 -15.54
N ALA A 300 9.42 -6.47 -16.41
CA ALA A 300 10.64 -5.84 -16.92
C ALA A 300 11.41 -5.10 -15.81
N LEU A 301 10.71 -4.43 -14.88
CA LEU A 301 11.34 -3.83 -13.70
C LEU A 301 11.90 -4.87 -12.72
N ALA A 302 11.32 -6.07 -12.72
CA ALA A 302 11.74 -7.20 -11.90
C ALA A 302 12.80 -8.09 -12.58
N ASP A 303 13.19 -7.77 -13.82
CA ASP A 303 14.23 -8.51 -14.54
C ASP A 303 15.58 -8.35 -13.83
N ARG A 304 16.27 -9.47 -13.63
CA ARG A 304 17.49 -9.51 -12.82
C ARG A 304 18.64 -8.75 -13.47
N GLU A 305 18.83 -8.91 -14.78
CA GLU A 305 19.94 -8.28 -15.50
C GLU A 305 19.74 -6.77 -15.57
N ALA A 306 18.54 -6.33 -15.94
CA ALA A 306 18.19 -4.91 -15.97
C ALA A 306 18.29 -4.25 -14.57
N PHE A 307 17.88 -4.96 -13.51
CA PHE A 307 18.01 -4.49 -12.14
C PHE A 307 19.47 -4.31 -11.72
N ASP A 308 20.33 -5.31 -11.97
CA ASP A 308 21.74 -5.25 -11.60
C ASP A 308 22.48 -4.14 -12.35
N GLU A 309 22.19 -3.98 -13.65
CA GLU A 309 22.73 -2.87 -14.45
C GLU A 309 22.30 -1.51 -13.89
N LYS A 310 21.00 -1.34 -13.61
CA LYS A 310 20.43 -0.08 -13.10
C LYS A 310 21.09 0.38 -11.81
N TYR A 311 21.37 -0.55 -10.89
CA TYR A 311 21.93 -0.23 -9.58
C TYR A 311 23.44 -0.47 -9.47
N ASN A 312 24.11 -0.83 -10.57
CA ASN A 312 25.54 -1.19 -10.62
C ASN A 312 25.92 -2.24 -9.58
N LEU A 313 25.15 -3.33 -9.50
CA LEU A 313 25.36 -4.41 -8.55
C LEU A 313 26.27 -5.48 -9.16
N SER A 314 27.06 -6.13 -8.31
CA SER A 314 27.90 -7.28 -8.67
C SER A 314 27.63 -8.40 -7.66
N GLY A 315 27.06 -9.51 -8.11
CA GLY A 315 26.75 -10.69 -7.28
C GLY A 315 25.26 -10.88 -6.95
N ASP A 316 24.90 -12.12 -6.57
CA ASP A 316 23.50 -12.57 -6.48
C ASP A 316 22.78 -12.25 -5.15
N ASP A 317 23.51 -11.81 -4.12
CA ASP A 317 23.03 -11.86 -2.73
C ASP A 317 21.91 -10.86 -2.36
N ASN A 318 21.71 -9.80 -3.15
CA ASN A 318 20.80 -8.71 -2.76
C ASN A 318 19.33 -8.94 -3.10
N GLY A 319 19.00 -9.91 -3.97
CA GLY A 319 17.66 -10.10 -4.54
C GLY A 319 17.10 -8.89 -5.30
N VAL A 320 16.12 -9.09 -6.17
CA VAL A 320 15.49 -7.99 -6.91
C VAL A 320 14.51 -7.24 -6.01
N LEU A 321 14.71 -5.94 -5.81
CA LEU A 321 13.77 -5.06 -5.11
C LEU A 321 12.81 -4.42 -6.12
N LEU A 322 11.59 -4.95 -6.21
CA LEU A 322 10.55 -4.40 -7.08
C LEU A 322 9.78 -3.27 -6.40
N PHE A 323 9.40 -3.46 -5.13
CA PHE A 323 8.61 -2.49 -4.37
C PHE A 323 9.26 -2.10 -3.06
N ALA A 324 9.41 -0.80 -2.84
CA ALA A 324 9.81 -0.25 -1.55
C ALA A 324 8.57 0.30 -0.83
N VAL A 325 8.33 -0.06 0.43
CA VAL A 325 7.16 0.44 1.17
C VAL A 325 7.41 1.90 1.57
N GLY A 326 6.89 2.85 0.81
CA GLY A 326 7.07 4.29 1.07
C GLY A 326 6.26 4.80 2.26
N ASP A 327 5.03 4.31 2.43
CA ASP A 327 4.18 4.66 3.56
C ASP A 327 3.35 3.46 4.05
N GLY A 328 2.97 3.47 5.33
CA GLY A 328 2.24 2.36 5.95
C GLY A 328 3.09 1.12 6.27
N ASN A 329 4.41 1.27 6.48
CA ASN A 329 5.34 0.20 6.87
C ASN A 329 4.77 -0.69 8.01
N HIS A 330 4.33 -0.08 9.11
CA HIS A 330 3.75 -0.80 10.25
C HIS A 330 2.42 -1.49 9.91
N SER A 331 1.61 -0.90 9.02
CA SER A 331 0.35 -1.49 8.57
C SER A 331 0.60 -2.75 7.76
N LEU A 332 1.56 -2.72 6.83
CA LEU A 332 1.89 -3.89 6.02
C LEU A 332 2.56 -4.99 6.84
N ALA A 333 3.49 -4.63 7.73
CA ALA A 333 4.07 -5.57 8.69
C ALA A 333 3.02 -6.23 9.59
N THR A 334 2.01 -5.47 10.02
CA THR A 334 0.87 -6.03 10.78
C THR A 334 0.08 -7.03 9.92
N ALA A 335 -0.15 -6.73 8.64
CA ALA A 335 -0.82 -7.65 7.74
C ALA A 335 -0.03 -8.96 7.57
N LYS A 336 1.29 -8.87 7.35
CA LYS A 336 2.21 -10.02 7.29
C LYS A 336 2.18 -10.85 8.57
N ALA A 337 2.36 -10.22 9.73
CA ALA A 337 2.35 -10.91 11.02
C ALA A 337 1.00 -11.59 11.31
N PHE A 338 -0.11 -10.98 10.88
CA PHE A 338 -1.43 -11.59 10.99
C PHE A 338 -1.57 -12.82 10.09
N TYR A 339 -1.12 -12.73 8.85
CA TYR A 339 -1.16 -13.85 7.92
C TYR A 339 -0.28 -15.02 8.39
N GLU A 340 0.95 -14.78 8.86
CA GLU A 340 1.81 -15.85 9.38
C GLU A 340 1.16 -16.60 10.56
N ARG A 341 0.45 -15.88 11.44
CA ARG A 341 -0.34 -16.50 12.51
C ARG A 341 -1.45 -17.40 11.96
N ILE A 342 -2.21 -16.94 10.97
CA ILE A 342 -3.26 -17.74 10.35
C ILE A 342 -2.67 -18.95 9.61
N LYS A 343 -1.66 -18.72 8.78
CA LYS A 343 -0.95 -19.73 7.98
C LYS A 343 -0.48 -20.90 8.84
N SER A 344 0.03 -20.63 10.06
CA SER A 344 0.46 -21.67 11.00
C SER A 344 -0.64 -22.64 11.45
N THR A 345 -1.92 -22.27 11.25
CA THR A 345 -3.09 -23.07 11.62
C THR A 345 -3.79 -23.73 10.42
N LEU A 346 -3.33 -23.47 9.19
CA LEU A 346 -3.96 -23.92 7.96
C LEU A 346 -3.13 -25.00 7.25
N SER A 347 -3.78 -25.77 6.38
CA SER A 347 -3.07 -26.60 5.41
C SER A 347 -2.33 -25.72 4.39
N PRO A 348 -1.26 -26.21 3.72
CA PRO A 348 -0.57 -25.45 2.68
C PRO A 348 -1.49 -24.96 1.57
N ALA A 349 -2.47 -25.78 1.15
CA ALA A 349 -3.45 -25.41 0.14
C ALA A 349 -4.39 -24.30 0.64
N ASP A 350 -4.90 -24.42 1.87
CA ASP A 350 -5.76 -23.40 2.46
C ASP A 350 -5.05 -22.06 2.67
N ALA A 351 -3.79 -22.12 3.10
CA ALA A 351 -2.96 -20.93 3.29
C ALA A 351 -2.69 -20.22 1.95
N ALA A 352 -2.41 -20.98 0.89
CA ALA A 352 -2.12 -20.42 -0.42
C ALA A 352 -3.28 -19.60 -0.99
N GLU A 353 -4.51 -19.99 -0.70
CA GLU A 353 -5.75 -19.34 -1.16
C GLU A 353 -6.38 -18.41 -0.12
N HIS A 354 -5.76 -18.23 1.06
CA HIS A 354 -6.39 -17.46 2.13
C HIS A 354 -6.39 -15.96 1.80
N PRO A 355 -7.52 -15.23 1.92
CA PRO A 355 -7.62 -13.82 1.54
C PRO A 355 -6.69 -12.90 2.35
N ALA A 356 -6.34 -13.29 3.58
CA ALA A 356 -5.37 -12.56 4.41
C ALA A 356 -3.91 -12.70 3.94
N ARG A 357 -3.58 -13.60 3.00
CA ARG A 357 -2.24 -13.71 2.37
C ARG A 357 -1.90 -12.46 1.57
N TYR A 358 -2.91 -11.79 1.04
CA TYR A 358 -2.71 -10.60 0.22
C TYR A 358 -2.89 -9.33 1.06
N ALA A 359 -2.36 -8.21 0.62
CA ALA A 359 -2.59 -6.90 1.22
C ALA A 359 -2.87 -5.85 0.14
N LEU A 360 -3.96 -5.10 0.29
CA LEU A 360 -4.32 -4.06 -0.66
C LEU A 360 -3.31 -2.92 -0.50
N CYS A 361 -2.82 -2.37 -1.61
CA CYS A 361 -1.78 -1.35 -1.64
C CYS A 361 -2.05 -0.37 -2.79
N GLU A 362 -1.56 0.86 -2.67
CA GLU A 362 -1.46 1.82 -3.78
C GLU A 362 0.01 1.87 -4.19
N VAL A 363 0.31 1.57 -5.45
CA VAL A 363 1.65 1.75 -6.02
C VAL A 363 1.73 3.17 -6.57
N VAL A 364 2.81 3.88 -6.23
CA VAL A 364 3.12 5.21 -6.75
C VAL A 364 4.52 5.15 -7.35
N ASN A 365 4.72 5.80 -8.50
CA ASN A 365 6.06 5.92 -9.06
C ASN A 365 6.88 6.92 -8.23
N LEU A 366 8.08 6.53 -7.83
CA LEU A 366 9.04 7.41 -7.16
C LEU A 366 9.32 8.69 -7.95
N HIS A 367 9.21 8.60 -9.28
CA HIS A 367 9.44 9.69 -10.24
C HIS A 367 8.18 10.47 -10.62
N ASP A 368 7.05 10.24 -9.94
CA ASP A 368 5.88 11.11 -10.08
C ASP A 368 6.22 12.50 -9.51
N PRO A 369 6.03 13.58 -10.28
CA PRO A 369 6.42 14.92 -9.85
C PRO A 369 5.66 15.41 -8.61
N ALA A 370 4.47 14.87 -8.32
CA ALA A 370 3.69 15.23 -7.14
C ALA A 370 4.15 14.52 -5.85
N LEU A 371 5.10 13.57 -5.95
CA LEU A 371 5.62 12.84 -4.80
C LEU A 371 6.83 13.55 -4.18
N GLU A 372 6.66 14.59 -3.38
CA GLU A 372 7.77 15.34 -2.78
C GLU A 372 8.34 14.67 -1.53
N PHE A 373 9.67 14.74 -1.37
CA PHE A 373 10.39 14.24 -0.20
C PHE A 373 10.92 15.44 0.57
N GLU A 374 10.49 15.58 1.81
CA GLU A 374 10.97 16.62 2.70
C GLU A 374 11.89 16.02 3.76
N PRO A 375 13.04 16.65 4.07
CA PRO A 375 13.88 16.21 5.16
C PRO A 375 13.15 16.38 6.49
N ILE A 376 13.38 15.43 7.41
CA ILE A 376 12.94 15.55 8.80
C ILE A 376 14.17 15.95 9.61
N HIS A 377 14.17 17.12 10.22
CA HIS A 377 15.28 17.63 11.03
C HIS A 377 15.27 17.00 12.44
N ARG A 378 16.36 17.16 13.20
CA ARG A 378 16.47 16.67 14.58
C ARG A 378 16.71 17.83 15.52
N VAL A 379 16.02 17.86 16.66
CA VAL A 379 16.29 18.83 17.72
C VAL A 379 16.55 18.08 19.02
N LEU A 380 17.74 18.26 19.59
CA LEU A 380 18.14 17.71 20.87
C LEU A 380 17.84 18.71 21.99
N PHE A 381 16.99 18.30 22.93
CA PHE A 381 16.61 19.10 24.08
C PHE A 381 17.37 18.71 25.34
N GLY A 382 17.68 19.71 26.15
CA GLY A 382 18.27 19.55 27.48
C GLY A 382 19.77 19.24 27.50
N ALA A 383 20.47 19.21 26.36
CA ALA A 383 21.92 19.17 26.31
C ALA A 383 22.45 20.56 25.96
N SER A 384 23.54 21.02 26.61
CA SER A 384 24.16 22.28 26.19
C SER A 384 24.69 22.12 24.76
N PRO A 385 24.45 23.07 23.86
CA PRO A 385 24.91 22.96 22.48
C PRO A 385 26.40 22.71 22.33
N GLU A 386 27.23 23.30 23.19
CA GLU A 386 28.68 23.10 23.18
C GLU A 386 29.06 21.66 23.53
N ALA A 387 28.33 21.03 24.45
CA ALA A 387 28.54 19.63 24.78
C ALA A 387 28.17 18.71 23.61
N VAL A 388 27.08 19.03 22.89
CA VAL A 388 26.66 18.30 21.69
C VAL A 388 27.70 18.45 20.59
N GLU A 389 28.13 19.69 20.30
CA GLU A 389 29.11 19.96 19.24
C GLU A 389 30.48 19.33 19.55
N LYS A 390 30.92 19.38 20.82
CA LYS A 390 32.16 18.71 21.24
C LYS A 390 32.07 17.20 21.06
N ALA A 391 30.95 16.57 21.42
CA ALA A 391 30.74 15.15 21.22
C ALA A 391 30.71 14.80 19.73
N LEU A 392 30.08 15.64 18.91
CA LEU A 392 29.95 15.49 17.47
C LEU A 392 31.33 15.49 16.77
N ARG A 393 32.21 16.45 17.11
CA ARG A 393 33.60 16.51 16.60
C ARG A 393 34.49 15.38 17.12
N GLY A 394 34.13 14.75 18.24
CA GLY A 394 34.80 13.56 18.74
C GLY A 394 34.30 12.26 18.08
N TYR A 395 33.08 12.27 17.54
CA TYR A 395 32.45 11.11 16.90
C TYR A 395 32.77 11.02 15.40
N PHE A 396 32.83 12.16 14.72
CA PHE A 396 33.12 12.25 13.28
C PHE A 396 34.40 13.05 13.00
N GLU A 397 35.10 12.71 11.93
CA GLU A 397 36.08 13.61 11.32
C GLU A 397 35.32 14.65 10.46
N LEU A 398 35.14 15.86 11.01
CA LEU A 398 34.36 16.92 10.39
C LEU A 398 35.21 17.98 9.70
N SER A 399 34.74 18.44 8.53
CA SER A 399 35.24 19.63 7.84
C SER A 399 34.14 20.70 7.77
N GLU A 400 34.54 21.97 7.80
CA GLU A 400 33.66 23.13 7.54
C GLU A 400 33.85 23.70 6.12
N THR A 401 34.89 23.24 5.41
CA THR A 401 35.15 23.58 4.02
C THR A 401 34.26 22.74 3.11
N GLN A 402 33.68 23.38 2.09
CA GLN A 402 32.83 22.71 1.10
C GLN A 402 33.53 21.51 0.46
N SER A 403 32.87 20.35 0.50
CA SER A 403 33.27 19.12 -0.17
C SER A 403 32.07 18.41 -0.81
N GLU A 404 32.33 17.38 -1.62
CA GLU A 404 31.28 16.50 -2.17
C GLU A 404 30.80 15.43 -1.16
N GLU A 405 31.34 15.44 0.06
CA GLU A 405 30.96 14.47 1.10
C GLU A 405 29.58 14.76 1.70
N GLN A 406 29.05 13.81 2.46
CA GLN A 406 27.79 14.00 3.18
C GLN A 406 27.89 15.19 4.11
N SER A 407 26.86 16.04 4.11
CA SER A 407 26.83 17.22 4.97
C SER A 407 25.50 17.38 5.69
N PHE A 408 25.54 18.15 6.77
CA PHE A 408 24.38 18.65 7.51
C PHE A 408 24.72 20.02 8.10
N ALA A 409 23.71 20.82 8.40
CA ALA A 409 23.88 22.05 9.15
C ALA A 409 23.55 21.80 10.63
N PHE A 410 24.40 22.29 11.51
CA PHE A 410 24.20 22.30 12.95
C PHE A 410 23.85 23.72 13.38
N ARG A 411 22.74 23.89 14.11
CA ARG A 411 22.31 25.18 14.61
C ARG A 411 22.15 25.18 16.12
N ALA A 412 22.72 26.20 16.75
CA ALA A 412 22.58 26.49 18.16
C ALA A 412 22.89 27.96 18.44
N ASP A 413 22.21 28.55 19.44
CA ASP A 413 22.46 29.91 19.93
C ASP A 413 22.52 30.96 18.80
N GLY A 414 21.64 30.84 17.80
CA GLY A 414 21.59 31.74 16.64
C GLY A 414 22.71 31.56 15.61
N ARG A 415 23.64 30.60 15.81
CA ARG A 415 24.71 30.26 14.86
C ARG A 415 24.39 28.99 14.11
N GLU A 416 24.66 28.97 12.82
CA GLU A 416 24.50 27.80 11.96
C GLU A 416 25.85 27.49 11.30
N THR A 417 26.36 26.28 11.55
CA THR A 417 27.62 25.78 10.99
C THR A 417 27.33 24.57 10.12
N ARG A 418 27.83 24.57 8.88
CA ARG A 418 27.72 23.41 8.00
C ARG A 418 28.92 22.48 8.20
N TYR A 419 28.64 21.22 8.47
CA TYR A 419 29.65 20.18 8.62
C TYR A 419 29.58 19.18 7.47
N PHE A 420 30.76 18.77 7.01
CA PHE A 420 30.98 17.69 6.05
C PHE A 420 31.61 16.51 6.78
N ILE A 421 31.03 15.33 6.63
CA ILE A 421 31.43 14.09 7.31
C ILE A 421 32.38 13.33 6.38
N LYS A 422 33.65 13.24 6.77
CA LYS A 422 34.59 12.35 6.10
C LYS A 422 34.30 10.89 6.45
N ASN A 423 34.40 10.01 5.46
CA ASN A 423 34.17 8.57 5.59
C ASN A 423 32.86 8.24 6.33
N PRO A 424 31.70 8.69 5.83
CA PRO A 424 30.43 8.54 6.54
C PRO A 424 30.06 7.06 6.76
N PRO A 425 29.50 6.69 7.92
CA PRO A 425 29.18 5.30 8.26
C PRO A 425 27.87 4.77 7.60
N SER A 426 27.18 5.59 6.81
CA SER A 426 25.91 5.28 6.15
C SER A 426 25.89 5.89 4.75
N ALA A 427 25.08 5.38 3.80
CA ALA A 427 25.00 5.93 2.45
C ALA A 427 24.39 7.34 2.37
N ILE A 428 23.61 7.75 3.38
CA ILE A 428 22.96 9.07 3.46
C ILE A 428 23.24 9.78 4.79
N ALA A 429 23.27 11.12 4.74
CA ALA A 429 23.63 11.99 5.88
C ALA A 429 22.74 11.76 7.11
N VAL A 430 21.44 11.51 6.91
CA VAL A 430 20.49 11.22 7.99
C VAL A 430 20.85 9.96 8.78
N GLY A 431 21.34 8.90 8.12
CA GLY A 431 21.78 7.69 8.82
C GLY A 431 23.04 7.91 9.64
N SER A 432 23.98 8.68 9.09
CA SER A 432 25.19 9.10 9.80
C SER A 432 24.83 9.90 11.06
N VAL A 433 24.04 10.98 10.91
CA VAL A 433 23.62 11.85 12.02
C VAL A 433 22.76 11.09 13.04
N GLN A 434 21.85 10.23 12.62
CA GLN A 434 21.00 9.45 13.53
C GLN A 434 21.83 8.50 14.40
N SER A 435 22.89 7.89 13.85
CA SER A 435 23.79 7.00 14.60
C SER A 435 24.47 7.75 15.76
N PHE A 436 24.98 8.96 15.49
CA PHE A 436 25.52 9.83 16.53
C PHE A 436 24.46 10.18 17.59
N ILE A 437 23.26 10.60 17.17
CA ILE A 437 22.18 10.99 18.10
C ILE A 437 21.79 9.84 19.01
N ASP A 438 21.64 8.63 18.46
CA ASP A 438 21.25 7.45 19.23
C ASP A 438 22.30 7.11 20.30
N ASP A 439 23.59 7.17 19.97
CA ASP A 439 24.67 6.91 20.92
C ASP A 439 24.83 8.03 21.96
N PHE A 440 24.64 9.30 21.54
CA PHE A 440 24.64 10.45 22.43
C PHE A 440 23.49 10.37 23.44
N ILE A 441 22.29 9.98 23.03
CA ILE A 441 21.13 9.86 23.92
C ILE A 441 21.28 8.71 24.91
N LYS A 442 21.80 7.55 24.48
CA LYS A 442 22.06 6.41 25.38
C LYS A 442 22.97 6.79 26.55
N THR A 443 23.97 7.64 26.29
CA THR A 443 24.96 8.06 27.28
C THR A 443 24.52 9.25 28.12
N SER A 444 23.69 10.14 27.57
CA SER A 444 23.29 11.41 28.22
C SER A 444 21.88 11.41 28.83
N GLY A 445 21.01 10.46 28.44
CA GLY A 445 19.61 10.39 28.87
C GLY A 445 18.72 11.51 28.32
N ARG A 446 19.15 12.21 27.26
CA ARG A 446 18.47 13.38 26.68
C ARG A 446 17.42 12.98 25.65
N ARG A 447 16.60 13.94 25.21
CA ARG A 447 15.49 13.72 24.29
C ARG A 447 15.77 14.35 22.93
N VAL A 448 15.47 13.62 21.85
CA VAL A 448 15.40 14.14 20.49
C VAL A 448 13.94 14.21 20.04
N ASP A 449 13.57 15.32 19.40
CA ASP A 449 12.34 15.41 18.61
C ASP A 449 12.66 15.50 17.11
N TYR A 450 11.66 15.11 16.32
CA TYR A 450 11.72 14.98 14.86
C TYR A 450 10.84 16.08 14.26
N ILE A 451 11.46 17.04 13.56
CA ILE A 451 10.79 18.29 13.17
C ILE A 451 10.68 18.40 11.65
N HIS A 452 9.48 18.74 11.18
CA HIS A 452 9.22 19.08 9.78
C HIS A 452 9.49 20.57 9.55
N GLY A 453 10.25 20.89 8.50
CA GLY A 453 10.59 22.27 8.14
C GLY A 453 11.79 22.83 8.89
N ALA A 454 12.77 23.33 8.13
CA ALA A 454 14.02 23.83 8.67
C ALA A 454 13.81 25.02 9.63
N ASP A 455 12.89 25.93 9.29
CA ASP A 455 12.68 27.16 10.08
C ASP A 455 12.09 26.90 11.47
N VAL A 456 11.28 25.84 11.63
CA VAL A 456 10.78 25.42 12.94
C VAL A 456 11.92 24.84 13.76
N ALA A 457 12.73 23.96 13.17
CA ALA A 457 13.90 23.39 13.85
C ALA A 457 14.90 24.48 14.27
N ARG A 458 15.11 25.50 13.43
CA ARG A 458 15.97 26.65 13.75
C ARG A 458 15.47 27.42 14.96
N ARG A 459 14.18 27.75 14.97
CA ARG A 459 13.55 28.48 16.07
C ARG A 459 13.61 27.73 17.39
N LEU A 460 13.33 26.42 17.37
CA LEU A 460 13.39 25.58 18.57
C LEU A 460 14.82 25.50 19.16
N ALA A 461 15.85 25.51 18.31
CA ALA A 461 17.23 25.58 18.77
C ALA A 461 17.52 26.92 19.48
N ASP A 462 17.09 28.03 18.88
CA ASP A 462 17.38 29.38 19.36
C ASP A 462 16.60 29.74 20.64
N GLU A 463 15.36 29.27 20.80
CA GLU A 463 14.51 29.61 21.96
C GLU A 463 14.74 28.71 23.18
N GLY A 464 15.31 27.51 22.99
CA GLY A 464 15.26 26.43 23.99
C GLY A 464 16.61 26.00 24.60
N GLY A 465 17.73 26.64 24.24
CA GLY A 465 19.06 26.13 24.59
C GLY A 465 19.28 24.71 24.06
N ALA A 466 18.79 24.46 22.84
CA ALA A 466 18.75 23.17 22.18
C ALA A 466 19.67 23.17 20.95
N ALA A 467 20.02 21.98 20.47
CA ALA A 467 20.85 21.80 19.29
C ALA A 467 20.04 21.19 18.15
N ALA A 468 19.98 21.88 17.00
CA ALA A 468 19.29 21.40 15.81
C ALA A 468 20.27 20.85 14.76
N PHE A 469 19.90 19.72 14.15
CA PHE A 469 20.54 19.13 12.99
C PHE A 469 19.61 19.31 11.79
N LEU A 470 19.98 20.21 10.90
CA LEU A 470 19.32 20.49 9.64
C LEU A 470 19.91 19.59 8.56
N LEU A 471 19.18 18.51 8.27
CA LEU A 471 19.52 17.55 7.23
C LEU A 471 19.31 18.12 5.82
N PRO A 472 20.12 17.70 4.83
CA PRO A 472 19.98 18.15 3.45
C PRO A 472 18.71 17.58 2.80
N ASP A 473 18.31 18.18 1.69
CA ASP A 473 17.21 17.67 0.87
C ASP A 473 17.47 16.21 0.46
N THR A 474 16.40 15.41 0.45
CA THR A 474 16.52 13.99 0.17
C THR A 474 16.46 13.74 -1.33
N ASP A 475 17.56 13.25 -1.91
CA ASP A 475 17.54 12.74 -3.29
C ASP A 475 16.74 11.44 -3.35
N LYS A 476 15.56 11.50 -3.97
CA LYS A 476 14.66 10.35 -4.16
C LYS A 476 15.38 9.20 -4.86
N ASN A 477 16.29 9.48 -5.78
CA ASN A 477 17.02 8.45 -6.55
C ASN A 477 17.89 7.56 -5.68
N MET A 478 18.26 8.03 -4.48
CA MET A 478 19.05 7.25 -3.54
C MET A 478 18.20 6.26 -2.75
N LEU A 479 16.86 6.40 -2.70
CA LEU A 479 15.99 5.56 -1.88
C LEU A 479 16.19 4.06 -2.17
N PHE A 480 15.98 3.65 -3.42
CA PHE A 480 16.10 2.24 -3.77
C PHE A 480 17.52 1.74 -3.60
N LYS A 481 18.51 2.52 -4.06
CA LYS A 481 19.93 2.18 -3.92
C LYS A 481 20.29 1.92 -2.45
N THR A 482 19.86 2.79 -1.54
CA THR A 482 20.15 2.63 -0.11
C THR A 482 19.37 1.46 0.50
N VAL A 483 18.11 1.22 0.11
CA VAL A 483 17.36 0.04 0.59
C VAL A 483 18.01 -1.27 0.12
N ILE A 484 18.59 -1.28 -1.08
CA ILE A 484 19.31 -2.43 -1.63
C ILE A 484 20.64 -2.64 -0.89
N SER A 485 21.44 -1.59 -0.68
CA SER A 485 22.79 -1.71 -0.10
C SER A 485 22.81 -1.78 1.43
N ASP A 486 22.04 -0.93 2.10
CA ASP A 486 22.12 -0.71 3.55
C ASP A 486 20.91 -1.35 4.28
N GLY A 487 19.88 -1.76 3.53
CA GLY A 487 18.62 -2.24 4.06
C GLY A 487 17.67 -1.09 4.47
N ALA A 488 16.76 -1.38 5.40
CA ALA A 488 15.78 -0.38 5.86
C ALA A 488 16.48 0.85 6.45
N LEU A 489 16.05 2.03 6.00
CA LEU A 489 16.55 3.31 6.44
C LEU A 489 16.23 3.56 7.92
N PRO A 490 17.00 4.44 8.58
CA PRO A 490 16.68 4.91 9.92
C PRO A 490 15.25 5.46 9.99
N ARG A 491 14.68 5.40 11.20
CA ARG A 491 13.35 5.94 11.42
C ARG A 491 13.27 7.42 11.07
N LYS A 492 12.12 7.84 10.51
CA LYS A 492 11.85 9.25 10.17
C LYS A 492 12.96 9.88 9.32
N THR A 493 13.42 9.16 8.29
CA THR A 493 14.46 9.64 7.35
C THR A 493 13.96 10.83 6.53
N PHE A 494 12.79 10.70 5.90
CA PHE A 494 12.13 11.77 5.16
C PHE A 494 10.62 11.70 5.40
N SER A 495 9.93 12.80 5.11
CA SER A 495 8.49 12.85 4.97
C SER A 495 8.11 12.80 3.50
N MET A 496 7.01 12.13 3.18
CA MET A 496 6.45 12.10 1.84
C MET A 496 5.16 12.91 1.80
N GLY A 497 5.25 14.15 1.33
CA GLY A 497 4.14 15.12 1.32
C GLY A 497 3.61 15.53 2.70
N HIS A 498 2.64 16.44 2.70
CA HIS A 498 1.95 16.91 3.91
C HIS A 498 0.96 15.87 4.45
N ALA A 499 0.63 15.95 5.74
CA ALA A 499 -0.27 15.01 6.41
C ALA A 499 -1.68 14.93 5.76
N CYS A 500 -2.21 16.06 5.25
CA CYS A 500 -3.47 16.09 4.52
C CYS A 500 -3.39 15.48 3.12
N ASP A 501 -2.19 15.38 2.53
CA ASP A 501 -1.94 14.82 1.19
C ASP A 501 -1.66 13.31 1.23
N LYS A 502 -1.68 12.74 2.43
CA LYS A 502 -1.59 11.31 2.67
C LYS A 502 -2.83 10.58 2.16
N ARG A 503 -2.72 9.26 2.10
CA ARG A 503 -3.80 8.42 1.61
C ARG A 503 -5.01 8.49 2.55
N TYR A 504 -6.20 8.59 1.95
CA TYR A 504 -7.46 8.42 2.65
C TYR A 504 -7.96 7.00 2.44
N TYR A 505 -8.55 6.41 3.48
CA TYR A 505 -9.21 5.12 3.38
C TYR A 505 -10.43 5.23 2.49
N LEU A 506 -10.40 4.49 1.38
CA LEU A 506 -11.44 4.56 0.36
C LEU A 506 -11.85 3.16 -0.09
N GLU A 507 -10.89 2.40 -0.61
CA GLU A 507 -11.09 1.03 -1.02
C GLU A 507 -10.97 0.07 0.17
N ALA A 508 -11.94 -0.84 0.31
CA ALA A 508 -11.86 -1.93 1.27
C ALA A 508 -11.58 -3.25 0.55
N ARG A 509 -11.00 -4.23 1.25
CA ARG A 509 -10.94 -5.63 0.79
C ARG A 509 -11.41 -6.56 1.90
N ARG A 510 -12.11 -7.63 1.55
CA ARG A 510 -12.40 -8.70 2.51
C ARG A 510 -11.14 -9.49 2.83
N ILE A 511 -10.92 -9.81 4.10
CA ILE A 511 -9.74 -10.55 4.58
C ILE A 511 -10.08 -11.86 5.31
N GLN A 512 -11.37 -12.18 5.41
CA GLN A 512 -11.89 -13.43 5.98
C GLN A 512 -12.75 -14.16 4.94
N ARG A 513 -12.78 -15.49 4.99
CA ARG A 513 -13.60 -16.34 4.12
C ARG A 513 -15.10 -16.11 4.31
#